data_AF-A0A7W5TS12-F1
#
_entry.id   AF-A0A7W5TS12-F1
#
_cell.length_a   1.000
_cell.length_b   1.000
_cell.length_c   1.000
_cell.angle_alpha   90.00
_cell.angle_beta   90.00
_cell.angle_gamma   90.00
#
_symmetry.space_group_name_H-M   'P 1'
#
loop_
_entity.id
_entity.type
_entity.pdbx_description
1 polymer ?
#
loop_
_entity_poly.entity_id
_entity_poly.type
_entity_poly.pdbx_seq_one_letter_code
_entity_poly.pdbx_strand_id
1 'polypeptide(L)'
;MVLTALVVIIAYCAFGVVQQAEHLAQRLGDPYGSLVLTLSIVIIEVILIMAVMLGPGESATIARDSVMAVSMVILNLVVGLSLLLGALRHGSLRLNSAGTSTYLAMLIVLITFGLIMPGAIGEEGAYTAWQQVVVVAITLAVYGFFLLRQTTAEASDYREPVPLTVAGDHHDRATSSGLAQVLRDHRREVLTRAAVLVGTVLPIVLLSHDMAALLDDGLARMNAPIALAGLLIAMIVFLPEGITAVRAGLSGEAQRVINLCHGALVSTVGLTIPAVLIIGAATGQTVILAESLPHVVLLAVSLLLGMNTVLAKRISAGHGAVHLAVFVAYAMTLFS
;
A
#
# COMPACT_ATOMS: atom_id res chain seq x y z
N MET A 1 -24.33 15.14 0.36
CA MET A 1 -23.63 16.38 -0.04
C MET A 1 -22.43 16.68 0.85
N VAL A 2 -22.59 16.77 2.18
CA VAL A 2 -21.46 17.02 3.11
C VAL A 2 -20.40 15.92 3.09
N LEU A 3 -20.79 14.64 3.19
CA LEU A 3 -19.86 13.50 3.08
C LEU A 3 -19.04 13.54 1.77
N THR A 4 -19.71 13.71 0.63
CA THR A 4 -19.05 13.79 -0.68
C THR A 4 -18.05 14.94 -0.75
N ALA A 5 -18.41 16.11 -0.22
CA ALA A 5 -17.49 17.25 -0.16
C ALA A 5 -16.27 16.94 0.71
N LEU A 6 -16.47 16.32 1.87
CA LEU A 6 -15.39 15.96 2.78
C LEU A 6 -14.45 14.89 2.19
N VAL A 7 -15.00 13.87 1.52
CA VAL A 7 -14.22 12.86 0.78
C VAL A 7 -13.37 13.53 -0.32
N VAL A 8 -13.95 14.47 -1.08
CA VAL A 8 -13.21 15.21 -2.11
C VAL A 8 -12.10 16.07 -1.49
N ILE A 9 -12.36 16.72 -0.35
CA ILE A 9 -11.35 17.52 0.37
C ILE A 9 -10.21 16.63 0.87
N ILE A 10 -10.52 15.49 1.50
CA ILE A 10 -9.50 14.54 1.99
C ILE A 10 -8.69 14.00 0.82
N ALA A 11 -9.33 13.62 -0.29
CA ALA A 11 -8.63 13.19 -1.49
C ALA A 11 -7.69 14.29 -2.01
N TYR A 12 -8.17 15.53 -2.12
CA TYR A 12 -7.35 16.68 -2.51
C TYR A 12 -6.15 16.89 -1.58
N CYS A 13 -6.34 16.80 -0.26
CA CYS A 13 -5.27 16.89 0.72
C CYS A 13 -4.27 15.73 0.57
N ALA A 14 -4.73 14.49 0.36
CA ALA A 14 -3.86 13.33 0.15
C ALA A 14 -2.99 13.51 -1.10
N PHE A 15 -3.54 14.02 -2.21
CA PHE A 15 -2.75 14.42 -3.38
C PHE A 15 -1.71 15.49 -3.03
N GLY A 16 -2.08 16.49 -2.24
CA GLY A 16 -1.16 17.52 -1.78
C GLY A 16 0.02 16.95 -0.97
N VAL A 17 -0.25 16.04 -0.03
CA VAL A 17 0.77 15.34 0.77
C VAL A 17 1.71 14.54 -0.13
N VAL A 18 1.17 13.75 -1.06
CA VAL A 18 1.96 12.96 -2.02
C VAL A 18 2.83 13.87 -2.90
N GLN A 19 2.31 15.00 -3.39
CA GLN A 19 3.11 15.96 -4.14
C GLN A 19 4.27 16.54 -3.32
N GLN A 20 4.06 16.84 -2.03
CA GLN A 20 5.15 17.31 -1.18
C GLN A 20 6.19 16.21 -0.90
N ALA A 21 5.71 14.98 -0.67
CA ALA A 21 6.55 13.80 -0.51
C ALA A 21 7.41 13.55 -1.76
N GLU A 22 6.84 13.71 -2.96
CA GLU A 22 7.54 13.57 -4.24
C GLU A 22 8.67 14.60 -4.40
N HIS A 23 8.41 15.87 -4.09
CA HIS A 23 9.47 16.88 -4.14
C HIS A 23 10.60 16.59 -3.13
N LEU A 24 10.25 16.09 -1.95
CA LEU A 24 11.23 15.68 -0.96
C LEU A 24 12.00 14.43 -1.43
N ALA A 25 11.31 13.50 -2.08
CA ALA A 25 11.89 12.28 -2.64
C ALA A 25 12.92 12.56 -3.73
N GLN A 26 12.60 13.48 -4.65
CA GLN A 26 13.53 13.93 -5.70
C GLN A 26 14.82 14.52 -5.14
N ARG A 27 14.74 15.21 -4.00
CA ARG A 27 15.92 15.77 -3.31
C ARG A 27 16.73 14.72 -2.58
N LEU A 28 16.08 13.72 -2.00
CA LEU A 28 16.73 12.65 -1.24
C LEU A 28 17.41 11.61 -2.14
N GLY A 29 16.88 11.41 -3.35
CA GLY A 29 17.35 10.38 -4.27
C GLY A 29 17.07 8.96 -3.76
N ASP A 30 17.30 7.97 -4.63
CA ASP A 30 17.11 6.56 -4.24
C ASP A 30 18.19 6.08 -3.28
N PRO A 31 17.86 5.24 -2.28
CA PRO A 31 16.54 4.64 -2.02
C PRO A 31 15.63 5.45 -1.08
N TYR A 32 16.14 6.51 -0.46
CA TYR A 32 15.43 7.27 0.57
C TYR A 32 14.21 8.03 0.06
N GLY A 33 14.23 8.48 -1.20
CA GLY A 33 13.09 9.13 -1.81
C GLY A 33 11.88 8.20 -1.91
N SER A 34 12.09 6.96 -2.38
CA SER A 34 11.04 5.94 -2.42
C SER A 34 10.43 5.65 -1.04
N LEU A 35 11.26 5.65 0.02
CA LEU A 35 10.81 5.44 1.40
C LEU A 35 9.95 6.58 1.91
N VAL A 36 10.31 7.84 1.62
CA VAL A 36 9.51 8.99 2.03
C VAL A 36 8.15 8.98 1.36
N LEU A 37 8.09 8.61 0.08
CA LEU A 37 6.83 8.51 -0.66
C LEU A 37 5.92 7.44 -0.03
N THR A 38 6.42 6.21 0.13
CA THR A 38 5.64 5.10 0.69
C THR A 38 5.23 5.37 2.14
N LEU A 39 6.12 5.89 2.97
CA LEU A 39 5.81 6.19 4.37
C LEU A 39 4.76 7.30 4.49
N SER A 40 4.76 8.28 3.60
CA SER A 40 3.72 9.33 3.58
C SER A 40 2.33 8.75 3.33
N ILE A 41 2.22 7.82 2.38
CA ILE A 41 0.97 7.11 2.07
C ILE A 41 0.50 6.30 3.28
N VAL A 42 1.40 5.52 3.89
CA VAL A 42 1.09 4.71 5.09
C VAL A 42 0.64 5.58 6.26
N ILE A 43 1.30 6.71 6.50
CA ILE A 43 0.91 7.63 7.59
C ILE A 43 -0.52 8.14 7.38
N ILE A 44 -0.87 8.55 6.15
CA ILE A 44 -2.23 9.00 5.83
C ILE A 44 -3.23 7.86 6.06
N GLU A 45 -2.91 6.65 5.59
CA GLU A 45 -3.75 5.47 5.79
C GLU A 45 -4.03 5.21 7.27
N VAL A 46 -2.97 5.12 8.09
CA VAL A 46 -3.08 4.86 9.53
C VAL A 46 -3.92 5.96 10.19
N ILE A 47 -3.72 7.23 9.84
CA ILE A 47 -4.54 8.34 10.38
C ILE A 47 -6.02 8.14 10.06
N LEU A 48 -6.37 7.78 8.82
CA LEU A 48 -7.76 7.57 8.43
C LEU A 48 -8.37 6.34 9.12
N ILE A 49 -7.64 5.23 9.21
CA ILE A 49 -8.08 4.03 9.92
C ILE A 49 -8.32 4.35 11.40
N MET A 50 -7.38 5.05 12.05
CA MET A 50 -7.50 5.40 13.48
C MET A 50 -8.67 6.35 13.75
N ALA A 51 -8.95 7.28 12.83
CA ALA A 51 -10.06 8.19 13.00
C ALA A 51 -11.42 7.49 12.97
N VAL A 52 -11.56 6.47 12.12
CA VAL A 52 -12.76 5.62 12.06
C VAL A 52 -12.80 4.66 13.24
N MET A 53 -11.67 4.04 13.60
CA MET A 53 -11.58 3.10 14.70
C MET A 53 -11.89 3.74 16.06
N LEU A 54 -11.42 4.97 16.29
CA LEU A 54 -11.66 5.76 17.50
C LEU A 54 -12.89 6.68 17.38
N GLY A 55 -13.61 6.60 16.26
CA GLY A 55 -14.81 7.36 16.02
C GLY A 55 -16.00 6.83 16.83
N PRO A 56 -17.11 7.59 16.86
CA PRO A 56 -18.32 7.23 17.63
C PRO A 56 -19.00 5.94 17.15
N GLY A 57 -18.67 5.43 15.96
CA GLY A 57 -19.20 4.18 15.41
C GLY A 57 -18.48 2.90 15.84
N GLU A 58 -17.44 2.96 16.68
CA GLU A 58 -16.65 1.82 17.19
C GLU A 58 -16.46 0.68 16.17
N SER A 59 -15.80 0.97 15.04
CA SER A 59 -15.61 -0.02 13.97
C SER A 59 -14.37 -0.90 14.25
N ALA A 60 -14.52 -1.89 15.11
CA ALA A 60 -13.45 -2.84 15.49
C ALA A 60 -12.79 -3.57 14.29
N THR A 61 -13.47 -3.64 13.15
CA THR A 61 -12.98 -4.31 11.92
C THR A 61 -12.37 -3.36 10.89
N ILE A 62 -12.40 -2.03 11.10
CA ILE A 62 -12.02 -1.09 10.01
C ILE A 62 -10.59 -1.28 9.53
N ALA A 63 -9.66 -1.59 10.45
CA ALA A 63 -8.27 -1.84 10.11
C ALA A 63 -8.13 -3.05 9.19
N ARG A 64 -8.84 -4.13 9.49
CA ARG A 64 -8.93 -5.33 8.66
C ARG A 64 -9.52 -5.01 7.29
N ASP A 65 -10.67 -4.35 7.27
CA ASP A 65 -11.40 -4.07 6.03
C ASP A 65 -10.59 -3.14 5.11
N SER A 66 -9.86 -2.17 5.68
CA SER A 66 -8.92 -1.30 4.95
C SER A 66 -7.74 -2.07 4.39
N VAL A 67 -7.03 -2.87 5.21
CA VAL A 67 -5.86 -3.64 4.77
C VAL A 67 -6.25 -4.66 3.69
N MET A 68 -7.41 -5.30 3.83
CA MET A 68 -7.96 -6.18 2.80
C MET A 68 -8.23 -5.40 1.51
N ALA A 69 -8.94 -4.28 1.59
CA ALA A 69 -9.26 -3.48 0.42
C ALA A 69 -8.01 -2.97 -0.30
N VAL A 70 -7.01 -2.47 0.42
CA VAL A 70 -5.73 -2.04 -0.15
C VAL A 70 -5.03 -3.21 -0.85
N SER A 71 -5.01 -4.39 -0.24
CA SER A 71 -4.43 -5.58 -0.84
C SER A 71 -5.11 -5.92 -2.18
N MET A 72 -6.44 -5.87 -2.23
CA MET A 72 -7.20 -6.15 -3.45
C MET A 72 -7.04 -5.07 -4.51
N VAL A 73 -7.08 -3.80 -4.12
CA VAL A 73 -6.88 -2.67 -5.03
C VAL A 73 -5.50 -2.75 -5.66
N ILE A 74 -4.45 -2.97 -4.87
CA ILE A 74 -3.08 -3.00 -5.39
C ILE A 74 -2.84 -4.26 -6.24
N LEU A 75 -3.05 -5.45 -5.66
CA LEU A 75 -2.67 -6.71 -6.31
C LEU A 75 -3.52 -7.02 -7.54
N ASN A 76 -4.78 -6.55 -7.57
CA ASN A 76 -5.71 -6.96 -8.62
C ASN A 76 -6.15 -5.80 -9.52
N LEU A 77 -6.56 -4.66 -8.96
CA LEU A 77 -6.99 -3.53 -9.78
C LEU A 77 -5.81 -2.83 -10.44
N VAL A 78 -4.86 -2.32 -9.65
CA VAL A 78 -3.75 -1.49 -10.14
C VAL A 78 -2.76 -2.32 -10.94
N VAL A 79 -2.28 -3.44 -10.39
CA VAL A 79 -1.39 -4.36 -11.13
C VAL A 79 -2.09 -4.92 -12.36
N GLY A 80 -3.34 -5.38 -12.23
CA GLY A 80 -4.11 -5.93 -13.35
C GLY A 80 -4.27 -4.94 -14.50
N LEU A 81 -4.66 -3.70 -14.20
CA LEU A 81 -4.82 -2.64 -15.19
C LEU A 81 -3.48 -2.26 -15.84
N SER A 82 -2.43 -2.12 -15.05
CA SER A 82 -1.09 -1.76 -15.54
C SER A 82 -0.53 -2.82 -16.50
N LEU A 83 -0.66 -4.10 -16.15
CA LEU A 83 -0.20 -5.21 -16.98
C LEU A 83 -1.07 -5.38 -18.23
N LEU A 84 -2.40 -5.26 -18.10
CA LEU A 84 -3.32 -5.36 -19.23
C LEU A 84 -3.02 -4.28 -20.26
N LEU A 85 -3.03 -3.01 -19.85
CA LEU A 85 -2.82 -1.88 -20.74
C LEU A 85 -1.40 -1.87 -21.32
N GLY A 86 -0.40 -2.20 -20.49
CA GLY A 86 0.99 -2.29 -20.94
C GLY A 86 1.21 -3.38 -21.98
N ALA A 87 0.63 -4.56 -21.78
CA ALA A 87 0.75 -5.68 -22.72
C ALA A 87 -0.11 -5.48 -23.98
N LEU A 88 -1.28 -4.84 -23.90
CA LEU A 88 -2.05 -4.46 -25.10
C LEU A 88 -1.28 -3.48 -25.99
N ARG A 89 -0.50 -2.58 -25.39
CA ARG A 89 0.29 -1.58 -26.12
C ARG A 89 1.62 -2.13 -26.66
N HIS A 90 2.33 -2.96 -25.89
CA HIS A 90 3.69 -3.41 -26.21
C HIS A 90 3.82 -4.91 -26.54
N GLY A 91 2.71 -5.66 -26.50
CA GLY A 91 2.71 -7.11 -26.68
C GLY A 91 3.09 -7.85 -25.39
N SER A 92 4.30 -8.39 -25.32
CA SER A 92 4.76 -9.13 -24.13
C SER A 92 5.70 -8.31 -23.26
N LEU A 93 5.37 -8.16 -21.98
CA LEU A 93 6.23 -7.51 -20.98
C LEU A 93 7.18 -8.52 -20.33
N ARG A 94 8.28 -8.04 -19.73
CA ARG A 94 9.28 -8.86 -19.02
C ARG A 94 9.43 -8.37 -17.58
N LEU A 95 9.56 -9.30 -16.64
CA LEU A 95 9.81 -9.03 -15.22
C LEU A 95 11.20 -9.48 -14.82
N ASN A 96 11.76 -8.82 -13.80
CA ASN A 96 12.85 -9.38 -13.01
C ASN A 96 12.25 -10.25 -11.89
N SER A 97 12.44 -11.56 -11.99
CA SER A 97 11.83 -12.52 -11.06
C SER A 97 12.43 -12.47 -9.65
N ALA A 98 13.67 -11.98 -9.49
CA ALA A 98 14.38 -12.02 -8.20
C ALA A 98 13.75 -11.08 -7.15
N GLY A 99 13.63 -9.77 -7.45
CA GLY A 99 13.02 -8.80 -6.53
C GLY A 99 11.53 -9.08 -6.29
N THR A 100 10.81 -9.51 -7.33
CA THR A 100 9.37 -9.78 -7.23
C THR A 100 9.04 -10.98 -6.33
N SER A 101 9.87 -12.02 -6.34
CA SER A 101 9.70 -13.18 -5.45
C SER A 101 9.84 -12.80 -3.98
N THR A 102 10.79 -11.91 -3.64
CA THR A 102 10.99 -11.46 -2.26
C THR A 102 9.77 -10.67 -1.76
N TYR A 103 9.22 -9.78 -2.60
CA TYR A 103 7.98 -9.08 -2.27
C TYR A 103 6.83 -10.03 -1.93
N LEU A 104 6.57 -11.02 -2.80
CA LEU A 104 5.48 -11.98 -2.57
C LEU A 104 5.70 -12.81 -1.31
N ALA A 105 6.93 -13.23 -1.02
CA ALA A 105 7.25 -13.95 0.21
C ALA A 105 6.95 -13.12 1.47
N MET A 106 7.34 -11.84 1.46
CA MET A 106 7.04 -10.92 2.57
C MET A 106 5.53 -10.69 2.70
N LEU A 107 4.83 -10.47 1.59
CA LEU A 107 3.38 -10.30 1.58
C LEU A 107 2.64 -11.52 2.11
N ILE A 108 3.04 -12.74 1.74
CA ILE A 108 2.46 -13.98 2.27
C ILE A 108 2.56 -14.00 3.80
N VAL A 109 3.73 -13.68 4.36
CA VAL A 109 3.93 -13.64 5.81
C VAL A 109 3.09 -12.53 6.45
N LEU A 110 3.18 -11.30 5.95
CA LEU A 110 2.48 -10.14 6.51
C LEU A 110 0.95 -10.32 6.48
N ILE A 111 0.40 -10.80 5.37
CA ILE A 111 -1.04 -11.10 5.22
C ILE A 111 -1.46 -12.24 6.14
N THR A 112 -0.65 -13.30 6.26
CA THR A 112 -0.98 -14.44 7.11
C THR A 112 -1.05 -14.04 8.57
N PHE A 113 -0.02 -13.37 9.08
CA PHE A 113 0.00 -12.86 10.46
C PHE A 113 -0.98 -11.70 10.65
N GLY A 114 -1.33 -10.99 9.59
CA GLY A 114 -2.22 -9.87 9.64
C GLY A 114 -3.69 -10.26 9.72
N LEU A 115 -4.15 -11.06 8.77
CA LEU A 115 -5.57 -11.26 8.48
C LEU A 115 -6.06 -12.70 8.68
N ILE A 116 -5.17 -13.69 8.60
CA ILE A 116 -5.56 -15.12 8.62
C ILE A 116 -5.35 -15.74 10.00
N MET A 117 -4.15 -15.58 10.56
CA MET A 117 -3.77 -16.13 11.85
C MET A 117 -4.64 -15.66 13.04
N PRO A 118 -5.15 -14.42 13.14
CA PRO A 118 -5.99 -14.05 14.29
C PRO A 118 -7.30 -14.84 14.33
N GLY A 119 -7.80 -15.33 13.18
CA GLY A 119 -8.96 -16.22 13.16
C GLY A 119 -8.65 -17.65 13.61
N ALA A 120 -7.38 -18.06 13.58
CA ALA A 120 -6.96 -19.41 13.93
C ALA A 120 -6.49 -19.54 15.39
N ILE A 121 -5.82 -18.52 15.93
CA ILE A 121 -5.24 -18.55 17.28
C ILE A 121 -5.82 -17.49 18.23
N GLY A 122 -6.53 -16.49 17.70
CA GLY A 122 -7.09 -15.40 18.48
C GLY A 122 -8.42 -15.76 19.14
N GLU A 123 -8.97 -14.79 19.88
CA GLU A 123 -10.28 -14.85 20.53
C GLU A 123 -11.23 -13.94 19.76
N GLU A 124 -12.34 -14.50 19.26
CA GLU A 124 -13.34 -13.77 18.45
C GLU A 124 -12.74 -13.03 17.24
N GLY A 125 -11.61 -13.51 16.72
CA GLY A 125 -10.91 -12.93 15.59
C GLY A 125 -9.98 -11.75 15.94
N ALA A 126 -9.77 -11.47 17.23
CA ALA A 126 -8.78 -10.53 17.74
C ALA A 126 -7.62 -11.29 18.40
N TYR A 127 -6.42 -10.70 18.36
CA TYR A 127 -5.28 -11.25 19.08
C TYR A 127 -5.35 -10.97 20.58
N THR A 128 -5.00 -11.97 21.39
CA THR A 128 -4.74 -11.77 22.83
C THR A 128 -3.49 -10.90 23.04
N ALA A 129 -3.35 -10.30 24.22
CA ALA A 129 -2.26 -9.34 24.50
C ALA A 129 -0.84 -9.87 24.17
N TRP A 130 -0.55 -11.14 24.51
CA TRP A 130 0.77 -11.71 24.21
C TRP A 130 0.94 -11.99 22.71
N GLN A 131 -0.13 -12.41 22.02
CA GLN A 131 -0.12 -12.63 20.56
C GLN A 131 0.11 -11.31 19.82
N GLN A 132 -0.51 -10.22 20.26
CA GLN A 132 -0.30 -8.88 19.70
C GLN A 132 1.17 -8.49 19.73
N VAL A 133 1.85 -8.66 20.87
CA VAL A 133 3.28 -8.34 21.00
C VAL A 133 4.12 -9.16 20.01
N VAL A 134 3.85 -10.45 19.88
CA VAL A 134 4.56 -11.33 18.93
C VAL A 134 4.31 -10.92 17.49
N VAL A 135 3.06 -10.65 17.12
CA VAL A 135 2.67 -10.23 15.76
C VAL A 135 3.27 -8.87 15.40
N VAL A 136 3.24 -7.91 16.32
CA VAL A 136 3.91 -6.60 16.16
C VAL A 136 5.41 -6.80 15.94
N ALA A 137 6.07 -7.63 16.75
CA ALA A 137 7.49 -7.89 16.59
C ALA A 137 7.84 -8.53 15.24
N ILE A 138 7.07 -9.54 14.80
CA ILE A 138 7.30 -10.24 13.52
C ILE A 138 7.04 -9.32 12.34
N THR A 139 5.92 -8.59 12.33
CA THR A 139 5.57 -7.68 11.23
C THR A 139 6.59 -6.56 11.08
N LEU A 140 7.02 -5.95 12.19
CA LEU A 140 8.08 -4.94 12.18
C LEU A 140 9.45 -5.53 11.81
N ALA A 141 9.75 -6.78 12.17
CA ALA A 141 10.98 -7.44 11.75
C ALA A 141 11.01 -7.71 10.24
N VAL A 142 9.90 -8.19 9.66
CA VAL A 142 9.76 -8.38 8.21
C VAL A 142 9.86 -7.05 7.47
N TYR A 143 9.19 -6.00 7.98
CA TYR A 143 9.30 -4.66 7.41
C TYR A 143 10.72 -4.08 7.55
N GLY A 144 11.38 -4.28 8.69
CA GLY A 144 12.77 -3.89 8.89
C GLY A 144 13.71 -4.59 7.91
N PHE A 145 13.50 -5.88 7.66
CA PHE A 145 14.24 -6.62 6.63
C PHE A 145 13.99 -6.06 5.22
N PHE A 146 12.74 -5.71 4.90
CA PHE A 146 12.39 -5.04 3.66
C PHE A 146 13.16 -3.71 3.49
N LEU A 147 13.16 -2.85 4.52
CA LEU A 147 13.91 -1.60 4.52
C LEU A 147 15.42 -1.81 4.34
N LEU A 148 16.00 -2.81 5.02
CA LEU A 148 17.42 -3.14 4.88
C LEU A 148 17.75 -3.56 3.44
N ARG A 149 16.93 -4.41 2.82
CA ARG A 149 17.14 -4.81 1.41
C ARG A 149 16.96 -3.65 0.44
N GLN A 150 15.99 -2.77 0.68
CA GLN A 150 15.78 -1.60 -0.16
C GLN A 150 16.91 -0.56 -0.02
N THR A 151 17.60 -0.53 1.12
CA THR A 151 18.67 0.45 1.43
C THR A 151 20.11 -0.06 1.21
N THR A 152 20.30 -1.33 0.87
CA THR A 152 21.61 -1.95 0.67
C THR A 152 21.86 -2.38 -0.78
N ALA A 153 23.04 -2.97 -1.06
CA ALA A 153 23.56 -3.27 -2.41
C ALA A 153 22.64 -4.16 -3.30
N GLU A 154 21.64 -4.82 -2.73
CA GLU A 154 20.63 -5.61 -3.45
C GLU A 154 19.55 -4.75 -4.14
N ALA A 155 19.61 -3.42 -3.98
CA ALA A 155 18.76 -2.49 -4.73
C ALA A 155 18.84 -2.68 -6.27
N SER A 156 19.91 -3.30 -6.77
CA SER A 156 20.05 -3.67 -8.19
C SER A 156 19.02 -4.68 -8.67
N ASP A 157 18.54 -5.56 -7.79
CA ASP A 157 17.60 -6.63 -8.14
C ASP A 157 16.17 -6.10 -8.37
N TYR A 158 15.94 -4.85 -7.98
CA TYR A 158 14.70 -4.11 -8.19
C TYR A 158 14.78 -3.20 -9.44
N ARG A 159 15.90 -3.15 -10.18
CA ARG A 159 15.99 -2.34 -11.40
C ARG A 159 15.36 -3.02 -12.61
N GLU A 160 14.88 -2.20 -13.54
CA GLU A 160 14.37 -2.65 -14.85
C GLU A 160 15.44 -3.48 -15.59
N PRO A 161 15.11 -4.65 -16.15
CA PRO A 161 16.04 -5.38 -17.01
C PRO A 161 16.34 -4.59 -18.29
N VAL A 162 17.57 -4.08 -18.43
CA VAL A 162 18.00 -3.37 -19.64
C VAL A 162 18.11 -4.37 -20.81
N PRO A 163 17.55 -4.07 -22.00
CA PRO A 163 17.78 -4.89 -23.19
C PRO A 163 19.26 -4.87 -23.59
N LEU A 164 19.84 -6.04 -23.92
CA LEU A 164 21.25 -6.23 -24.32
C LEU A 164 21.66 -5.52 -25.63
N THR A 165 20.80 -4.71 -26.24
CA THR A 165 21.03 -4.06 -27.55
C THR A 165 21.27 -2.56 -27.49
N VAL A 166 21.29 -1.94 -26.31
CA VAL A 166 21.68 -0.52 -26.15
C VAL A 166 22.88 -0.43 -25.20
N ALA A 167 24.02 -0.93 -25.66
CA ALA A 167 25.32 -0.49 -25.14
C ALA A 167 25.64 0.86 -25.81
N GLY A 168 25.01 1.93 -25.31
CA GLY A 168 25.19 3.29 -25.81
C GLY A 168 24.65 4.30 -24.81
N ASP A 169 25.56 4.84 -23.99
CA ASP A 169 25.52 6.17 -23.37
C ASP A 169 24.22 6.65 -22.68
N HIS A 170 23.73 5.87 -21.71
CA HIS A 170 23.01 6.47 -20.57
C HIS A 170 23.73 6.14 -19.26
N HIS A 171 24.81 6.88 -19.05
CA HIS A 171 25.52 6.99 -17.80
C HIS A 171 24.73 7.88 -16.82
N ASP A 172 23.63 7.38 -16.27
CA ASP A 172 23.16 7.88 -14.97
C ASP A 172 24.01 7.25 -13.87
N ARG A 173 25.28 7.67 -13.84
CA ARG A 173 26.06 7.67 -12.61
C ARG A 173 25.45 8.72 -11.70
N ALA A 174 24.30 8.41 -11.09
CA ALA A 174 23.89 9.07 -9.87
C ALA A 174 24.98 8.77 -8.84
N THR A 175 25.92 9.70 -8.71
CA THR A 175 26.87 9.73 -7.61
C THR A 175 26.03 9.67 -6.34
N SER A 176 26.12 8.55 -5.62
CA SER A 176 25.54 8.39 -4.30
C SER A 176 26.23 9.37 -3.35
N SER A 177 25.86 10.66 -3.40
CA SER A 177 26.14 11.60 -2.33
C SER A 177 25.45 11.01 -1.11
N GLY A 178 26.22 10.52 -0.14
CA GLY A 178 25.65 9.85 1.03
C GLY A 178 24.57 10.72 1.66
N LEU A 179 23.52 10.11 2.22
CA LEU A 179 22.39 10.79 2.88
C LEU A 179 22.86 11.96 3.77
N ALA A 180 23.96 11.76 4.50
CA ALA A 180 24.57 12.75 5.38
C ALA A 180 25.14 14.00 4.66
N GLN A 181 25.49 13.91 3.38
CA GLN A 181 25.94 15.03 2.56
C GLN A 181 24.74 15.82 2.02
N VAL A 182 23.72 15.14 1.50
CA VAL A 182 22.46 15.77 1.06
C VAL A 182 21.79 16.52 2.22
N LEU A 183 21.68 15.90 3.40
CA LEU A 183 21.13 16.54 4.60
C LEU A 183 21.97 17.69 5.14
N ARG A 184 23.29 17.68 4.94
CA ARG A 184 24.15 18.81 5.32
C ARG A 184 23.98 19.98 4.37
N ASP A 185 23.99 19.72 3.07
CA ASP A 185 23.95 20.75 2.04
C ASP A 185 22.55 21.37 1.89
N HIS A 186 21.48 20.60 2.16
CA HIS A 186 20.09 21.03 1.96
C HIS A 186 19.27 21.02 3.26
N ARG A 187 19.91 21.07 4.44
CA ARG A 187 19.24 20.92 5.76
C ARG A 187 17.99 21.77 5.93
N ARG A 188 18.08 23.06 5.56
CA ARG A 188 16.94 24.00 5.68
C ARG A 188 15.81 23.62 4.74
N GLU A 189 16.12 23.27 3.49
CA GLU A 189 15.11 22.85 2.51
C GLU A 189 14.42 21.55 2.95
N VAL A 190 15.18 20.56 3.41
CA VAL A 190 14.64 19.29 3.93
C VAL A 190 13.75 19.54 5.15
N LEU A 191 14.19 20.37 6.10
CA LEU A 191 13.41 20.67 7.30
C LEU A 191 12.12 21.45 6.97
N THR A 192 12.19 22.44 6.07
CA THR A 192 11.01 23.18 5.62
C THR A 192 10.04 22.27 4.90
N ARG A 193 10.51 21.39 4.00
CA ARG A 193 9.64 20.44 3.28
C ARG A 193 9.04 19.40 4.23
N ALA A 194 9.79 18.90 5.21
CA ALA A 194 9.27 18.02 6.24
C ALA A 194 8.20 18.73 7.10
N ALA A 195 8.42 19.98 7.49
CA ALA A 195 7.44 20.77 8.22
C ALA A 195 6.17 21.04 7.38
N VAL A 196 6.33 21.33 6.08
CA VAL A 196 5.20 21.47 5.14
C VAL A 196 4.46 20.14 5.00
N LEU A 197 5.17 19.01 4.89
CA LEU A 197 4.57 17.67 4.82
C LEU A 197 3.69 17.41 6.04
N VAL A 198 4.22 17.64 7.25
CA VAL A 198 3.46 17.52 8.50
C VAL A 198 2.27 18.49 8.52
N GLY A 199 2.47 19.74 8.08
CA GLY A 199 1.41 20.73 7.96
C GLY A 199 0.31 20.32 6.98
N THR A 200 0.64 19.64 5.88
CA THR A 200 -0.34 19.15 4.88
C THR A 200 -1.11 17.91 5.34
N VAL A 201 -0.55 17.13 6.28
CA VAL A 201 -1.25 16.00 6.92
C VAL A 201 -2.27 16.49 7.95
N LEU A 202 -2.03 17.64 8.59
CA LEU A 202 -2.88 18.16 9.67
C LEU A 202 -4.37 18.31 9.29
N PRO A 203 -4.76 18.86 8.12
CA PRO A 203 -6.16 18.89 7.70
C PRO A 203 -6.80 17.50 7.64
N ILE A 204 -6.05 16.47 7.21
CA ILE A 204 -6.56 15.10 7.16
C ILE A 204 -6.86 14.61 8.57
N VAL A 205 -5.95 14.84 9.52
CA VAL A 205 -6.14 14.47 10.94
C VAL A 205 -7.35 15.21 11.55
N LEU A 206 -7.53 16.49 11.23
CA LEU A 206 -8.64 17.28 11.77
C LEU A 206 -9.99 16.86 11.17
N LEU A 207 -10.03 16.54 9.88
CA LEU A 207 -11.25 16.17 9.16
C LEU A 207 -11.60 14.68 9.28
N SER A 208 -10.66 13.82 9.67
CA SER A 208 -10.86 12.38 9.67
C SER A 208 -11.87 11.92 10.73
N HIS A 209 -12.00 12.63 11.85
CA HIS A 209 -13.02 12.32 12.86
C HIS A 209 -14.43 12.60 12.33
N ASP A 210 -14.64 13.75 11.67
CA ASP A 210 -15.89 14.07 11.01
C ASP A 210 -16.18 13.11 9.84
N MET A 211 -15.12 12.65 9.15
CA MET A 211 -15.23 11.63 8.11
C MET A 211 -15.85 10.34 8.65
N ALA A 212 -15.40 9.86 9.81
CA ALA A 212 -15.89 8.61 10.39
C ALA A 212 -17.41 8.66 10.63
N ALA A 213 -17.88 9.68 11.33
CA ALA A 213 -19.31 9.85 11.61
C ALA A 213 -20.15 10.02 10.34
N LEU A 214 -19.65 10.79 9.37
CA LEU A 214 -20.36 11.01 8.10
C LEU A 214 -20.35 9.75 7.21
N LEU A 215 -19.29 8.94 7.27
CA LEU A 215 -19.17 7.71 6.51
C LEU A 215 -20.14 6.66 7.04
N ASP A 216 -20.22 6.50 8.35
CA ASP A 216 -21.21 5.62 9.00
C ASP A 216 -22.64 6.02 8.64
N ASP A 217 -22.97 7.32 8.78
CA ASP A 217 -24.27 7.87 8.39
C ASP A 217 -24.57 7.66 6.89
N GLY A 218 -23.58 7.87 6.03
CA GLY A 218 -23.71 7.75 4.58
C GLY A 218 -23.96 6.31 4.15
N LEU A 219 -23.18 5.37 4.69
CA LEU A 219 -23.34 3.95 4.43
C LEU A 219 -24.67 3.44 4.97
N ALA A 220 -25.06 3.83 6.18
CA ALA A 220 -26.35 3.47 6.78
C ALA A 220 -27.54 3.93 5.92
N ARG A 221 -27.52 5.17 5.42
CA ARG A 221 -28.58 5.70 4.53
C ARG A 221 -28.70 4.95 3.21
N MET A 222 -27.60 4.37 2.74
CA MET A 222 -27.55 3.59 1.50
C MET A 222 -27.80 2.10 1.73
N ASN A 223 -28.00 1.65 2.98
CA ASN A 223 -27.94 0.23 3.37
C ASN A 223 -26.68 -0.46 2.83
N ALA A 224 -25.57 0.28 2.86
CA ALA A 224 -24.31 -0.14 2.27
C ALA A 224 -23.41 -0.82 3.34
N PRO A 225 -22.68 -1.87 2.97
CA PRO A 225 -21.77 -2.59 3.86
C PRO A 225 -20.67 -1.70 4.46
N ILE A 226 -20.35 -1.88 5.75
CA ILE A 226 -19.28 -1.15 6.46
C ILE A 226 -17.91 -1.37 5.79
N ALA A 227 -17.67 -2.55 5.21
CA ALA A 227 -16.44 -2.86 4.50
C ALA A 227 -16.12 -1.89 3.33
N LEU A 228 -17.12 -1.18 2.80
CA LEU A 228 -16.91 -0.13 1.79
C LEU A 228 -16.15 1.08 2.35
N ALA A 229 -16.17 1.31 3.66
CA ALA A 229 -15.34 2.32 4.31
C ALA A 229 -13.85 2.03 4.10
N GLY A 230 -13.43 0.78 4.32
CA GLY A 230 -12.07 0.31 4.05
C GLY A 230 -11.68 0.47 2.58
N LEU A 231 -12.59 0.13 1.66
CA LEU A 231 -12.37 0.35 0.22
C LEU A 231 -12.25 1.84 -0.14
N LEU A 232 -13.06 2.70 0.44
CA LEU A 232 -12.99 4.15 0.20
C LEU A 232 -11.66 4.73 0.70
N ILE A 233 -11.22 4.34 1.90
CA ILE A 233 -9.90 4.72 2.44
C ILE A 233 -8.79 4.25 1.50
N ALA A 234 -8.81 2.97 1.11
CA ALA A 234 -7.84 2.39 0.19
C ALA A 234 -7.76 3.16 -1.13
N MET A 235 -8.91 3.46 -1.74
CA MET A 235 -8.97 4.20 -2.99
C MET A 235 -8.43 5.62 -2.85
N ILE A 236 -8.76 6.34 -1.78
CA ILE A 236 -8.27 7.71 -1.58
C ILE A 236 -6.74 7.74 -1.42
N VAL A 237 -6.21 6.86 -0.59
CA VAL A 237 -4.80 6.90 -0.20
C VAL A 237 -3.88 6.39 -1.31
N PHE A 238 -4.31 5.36 -2.06
CA PHE A 238 -3.49 4.75 -3.12
C PHE A 238 -3.73 5.33 -4.51
N LEU A 239 -4.73 6.18 -4.73
CA LEU A 239 -5.02 6.73 -6.05
C LEU A 239 -3.80 7.40 -6.72
N PRO A 240 -3.00 8.26 -6.05
CA PRO A 240 -1.84 8.89 -6.68
C PRO A 240 -0.81 7.85 -7.18
N GLU A 241 -0.50 6.86 -6.34
CA GLU A 241 0.46 5.80 -6.64
C GLU A 241 -0.07 4.86 -7.73
N GLY A 242 -1.37 4.55 -7.69
CA GLY A 242 -2.05 3.73 -8.69
C GLY A 242 -2.01 4.37 -10.09
N ILE A 243 -2.17 5.70 -10.18
CA ILE A 243 -2.01 6.43 -11.44
C ILE A 243 -0.56 6.32 -11.95
N THR A 244 0.43 6.47 -11.06
CA THR A 244 1.85 6.35 -11.41
C THR A 244 2.19 4.94 -11.90
N ALA A 245 1.68 3.90 -11.24
CA ALA A 245 1.85 2.51 -11.65
C ALA A 245 1.22 2.22 -13.01
N VAL A 246 -0.02 2.67 -13.25
CA VAL A 246 -0.69 2.49 -14.55
C VAL A 246 0.07 3.20 -15.67
N ARG A 247 0.61 4.39 -15.41
CA ARG A 247 1.47 5.11 -16.36
C ARG A 247 2.76 4.34 -16.66
N ALA A 248 3.41 3.77 -15.64
CA ALA A 248 4.59 2.92 -15.82
C ALA A 248 4.27 1.69 -16.70
N GLY A 249 3.14 1.02 -16.45
CA GLY A 249 2.67 -0.08 -17.28
C GLY A 249 2.43 0.33 -18.73
N LEU A 250 1.79 1.48 -18.94
CA LEU A 250 1.58 2.09 -20.27
C LEU A 250 2.88 2.53 -20.97
N SER A 251 4.00 2.60 -20.27
CA SER A 251 5.35 2.83 -20.80
C SER A 251 6.15 1.53 -21.01
N GLY A 252 5.57 0.37 -20.66
CA GLY A 252 6.22 -0.94 -20.77
C GLY A 252 7.12 -1.30 -19.58
N GLU A 253 7.12 -0.49 -18.52
CA GLU A 253 7.98 -0.62 -17.34
C GLU A 253 7.37 -1.58 -16.29
N ALA A 254 7.24 -2.87 -16.65
CA ALA A 254 6.56 -3.86 -15.80
C ALA A 254 7.25 -4.07 -14.44
N GLN A 255 8.58 -3.95 -14.39
CA GLN A 255 9.29 -4.06 -13.11
C GLN A 255 8.95 -2.87 -12.20
N ARG A 256 8.88 -1.66 -12.76
CA ARG A 256 8.50 -0.47 -12.00
C ARG A 256 7.08 -0.57 -11.46
N VAL A 257 6.12 -1.07 -12.25
CA VAL A 257 4.75 -1.36 -11.77
C VAL A 257 4.78 -2.20 -10.50
N ILE A 258 5.51 -3.32 -10.55
CA ILE A 258 5.60 -4.25 -9.42
C ILE A 258 6.30 -3.62 -8.23
N ASN A 259 7.38 -2.87 -8.42
CA ASN A 259 8.08 -2.23 -7.31
C ASN A 259 7.21 -1.19 -6.62
N LEU A 260 6.49 -0.35 -7.37
CA LEU A 260 5.55 0.63 -6.82
C LEU A 260 4.42 -0.09 -6.07
N CYS A 261 3.77 -1.06 -6.73
CA CYS A 261 2.61 -1.75 -6.17
C CYS A 261 2.97 -2.63 -4.97
N HIS A 262 3.83 -3.62 -5.15
CA HIS A 262 4.16 -4.57 -4.08
C HIS A 262 5.00 -3.92 -2.99
N GLY A 263 5.89 -2.98 -3.33
CA GLY A 263 6.63 -2.21 -2.33
C GLY A 263 5.70 -1.38 -1.45
N ALA A 264 4.76 -0.66 -2.05
CA ALA A 264 3.75 0.08 -1.29
C ALA A 264 2.90 -0.86 -0.42
N LEU A 265 2.46 -2.01 -0.94
CA LEU A 265 1.66 -2.96 -0.16
C LEU A 265 2.45 -3.57 1.01
N VAL A 266 3.74 -3.92 0.83
CA VAL A 266 4.58 -4.41 1.94
C VAL A 266 4.71 -3.34 3.03
N SER A 267 4.94 -2.07 2.66
CA SER A 267 4.96 -0.96 3.63
C SER A 267 3.64 -0.78 4.34
N THR A 268 2.53 -0.87 3.60
CA THR A 268 1.16 -0.73 4.11
C THR A 268 0.86 -1.80 5.14
N VAL A 269 0.89 -3.07 4.76
CA VAL A 269 0.57 -4.17 5.67
C VAL A 269 1.60 -4.23 6.81
N GLY A 270 2.88 -4.02 6.50
CA GLY A 270 3.99 -4.11 7.45
C GLY A 270 3.98 -3.04 8.54
N LEU A 271 3.35 -1.87 8.31
CA LEU A 271 3.27 -0.79 9.28
C LEU A 271 1.86 -0.57 9.83
N THR A 272 0.82 -0.73 9.02
CA THR A 272 -0.57 -0.50 9.44
C THR A 272 -0.99 -1.51 10.50
N ILE A 273 -0.65 -2.79 10.34
CA ILE A 273 -0.99 -3.84 11.32
C ILE A 273 -0.35 -3.59 12.69
N PRO A 274 0.97 -3.36 12.82
CA PRO A 274 1.53 -3.05 14.12
C PRO A 274 1.02 -1.72 14.67
N ALA A 275 0.80 -0.70 13.84
CA ALA A 275 0.25 0.58 14.29
C ALA A 275 -1.14 0.43 14.91
N VAL A 276 -2.06 -0.28 14.25
CA VAL A 276 -3.42 -0.46 14.78
C VAL A 276 -3.44 -1.31 16.04
N LEU A 277 -2.59 -2.34 16.15
CA LEU A 277 -2.49 -3.16 17.35
C LEU A 277 -1.93 -2.38 18.53
N ILE A 278 -0.87 -1.58 18.32
CA ILE A 278 -0.27 -0.74 19.35
C ILE A 278 -1.27 0.31 19.82
N ILE A 279 -1.91 1.01 18.89
CA ILE A 279 -2.87 2.08 19.23
C ILE A 279 -4.10 1.48 19.90
N GLY A 280 -4.66 0.39 19.36
CA GLY A 280 -5.80 -0.30 19.95
C GLY A 280 -5.52 -0.74 21.39
N ALA A 281 -4.36 -1.35 21.65
CA ALA A 281 -3.93 -1.70 23.00
C ALA A 281 -3.77 -0.46 23.91
N ALA A 282 -3.22 0.64 23.39
CA ALA A 282 -3.04 1.88 24.15
C ALA A 282 -4.37 2.60 24.46
N THR A 283 -5.37 2.47 23.60
CA THR A 283 -6.70 3.10 23.75
C THR A 283 -7.75 2.17 24.35
N GLY A 284 -7.41 0.92 24.65
CA GLY A 284 -8.34 -0.10 25.16
C GLY A 284 -9.37 -0.57 24.13
N GLN A 285 -9.09 -0.41 22.84
CA GLN A 285 -9.95 -0.82 21.73
C GLN A 285 -9.58 -2.22 21.24
N THR A 286 -10.57 -3.09 21.08
CA THR A 286 -10.38 -4.43 20.52
C THR A 286 -10.30 -4.34 19.00
N VAL A 287 -9.16 -4.75 18.43
CA VAL A 287 -8.96 -4.76 16.97
C VAL A 287 -9.20 -6.17 16.43
N ILE A 288 -10.29 -6.34 15.68
CA ILE A 288 -10.65 -7.60 15.05
C ILE A 288 -10.00 -7.64 13.67
N LEU A 289 -8.94 -8.44 13.56
CA LEU A 289 -8.16 -8.58 12.33
C LEU A 289 -8.52 -9.81 11.51
N ALA A 290 -9.21 -10.80 12.10
CA ALA A 290 -9.57 -12.01 11.40
C ALA A 290 -10.52 -11.74 10.24
N GLU A 291 -10.10 -12.19 9.06
CA GLU A 291 -10.79 -11.97 7.81
C GLU A 291 -11.75 -13.12 7.48
N SER A 292 -12.81 -12.78 6.74
CA SER A 292 -13.79 -13.76 6.31
C SER A 292 -13.22 -14.75 5.29
N LEU A 293 -13.75 -15.98 5.27
CA LEU A 293 -13.26 -17.03 4.36
C LEU A 293 -13.28 -16.62 2.87
N PRO A 294 -14.34 -15.99 2.32
CA PRO A 294 -14.35 -15.57 0.91
C PRO A 294 -13.20 -14.61 0.59
N HIS A 295 -12.96 -13.66 1.48
CA HIS A 295 -11.90 -12.68 1.39
C HIS A 295 -10.51 -13.33 1.48
N VAL A 296 -10.29 -14.24 2.43
CA VAL A 296 -9.03 -15.02 2.53
C VAL A 296 -8.77 -15.84 1.26
N VAL A 297 -9.80 -16.47 0.70
CA VAL A 297 -9.67 -17.25 -0.55
C VAL A 297 -9.26 -16.35 -1.71
N LEU A 298 -9.92 -15.19 -1.88
CA LEU A 298 -9.57 -14.25 -2.95
C LEU A 298 -8.14 -13.71 -2.79
N LEU A 299 -7.68 -13.46 -1.55
CA LEU A 299 -6.32 -13.01 -1.28
C LEU A 299 -5.29 -14.09 -1.59
N ALA A 300 -5.57 -15.34 -1.24
CA ALA A 300 -4.75 -16.49 -1.62
C ALA A 300 -4.66 -16.64 -3.14
N VAL A 301 -5.79 -16.54 -3.86
CA VAL A 301 -5.82 -16.54 -5.32
C VAL A 301 -4.98 -15.39 -5.89
N SER A 302 -5.07 -14.20 -5.32
CA SER A 302 -4.30 -13.02 -5.75
C SER A 302 -2.79 -13.24 -5.63
N LEU A 303 -2.34 -13.81 -4.50
CA LEU A 303 -0.93 -14.14 -4.26
C LEU A 303 -0.45 -15.25 -5.21
N LEU A 304 -1.27 -16.28 -5.46
CA LEU A 304 -0.97 -17.35 -6.42
C LEU A 304 -0.87 -16.82 -7.86
N LEU A 305 -1.75 -15.90 -8.27
CA LEU A 305 -1.66 -15.23 -9.57
C LEU A 305 -0.39 -14.37 -9.67
N GLY A 306 -0.01 -13.68 -8.58
CA GLY A 306 1.26 -12.97 -8.48
C GLY A 306 2.45 -13.90 -8.71
N MET A 307 2.48 -15.06 -8.02
CA MET A 307 3.53 -16.07 -8.21
C MET A 307 3.57 -16.59 -9.66
N ASN A 308 2.40 -16.90 -10.23
CA ASN A 308 2.29 -17.34 -11.63
C ASN A 308 2.84 -16.29 -12.61
N THR A 309 2.58 -15.01 -12.35
CA THR A 309 3.10 -13.89 -13.16
C THR A 309 4.63 -13.77 -13.06
N VAL A 310 5.22 -14.02 -11.88
CA VAL A 310 6.68 -14.03 -11.69
C VAL A 310 7.37 -15.19 -12.40
N LEU A 311 6.71 -16.35 -12.42
CA LEU A 311 7.20 -17.55 -13.09
C LEU A 311 7.08 -17.45 -14.62
N ALA A 312 6.20 -16.59 -15.13
CA ALA A 312 6.02 -16.37 -16.55
C ALA A 312 7.25 -15.65 -17.16
N LYS A 313 7.87 -16.26 -18.18
CA LYS A 313 8.97 -15.63 -18.93
C LYS A 313 8.53 -14.39 -19.73
N ARG A 314 7.23 -14.30 -20.04
CA ARG A 314 6.59 -13.22 -20.80
C ARG A 314 5.20 -12.99 -20.25
N ILE A 315 4.90 -11.74 -19.91
CA ILE A 315 3.60 -11.35 -19.38
C ILE A 315 2.75 -10.86 -20.54
N SER A 316 1.57 -11.46 -20.68
CA SER A 316 0.57 -11.10 -21.68
C SER A 316 -0.57 -10.31 -21.05
N ALA A 317 -1.40 -9.68 -21.89
CA ALA A 317 -2.64 -9.02 -21.49
C ALA A 317 -3.55 -9.93 -20.65
N GLY A 318 -3.51 -11.25 -20.89
CA GLY A 318 -4.27 -12.23 -20.12
C GLY A 318 -3.91 -12.27 -18.63
N HIS A 319 -2.64 -12.01 -18.26
CA HIS A 319 -2.23 -11.94 -16.86
C HIS A 319 -2.90 -10.75 -16.16
N GLY A 320 -2.97 -9.60 -16.83
CA GLY A 320 -3.68 -8.43 -16.30
C GLY A 320 -5.19 -8.67 -16.19
N ALA A 321 -5.80 -9.31 -17.19
CA ALA A 321 -7.24 -9.59 -17.21
C ALA A 321 -7.69 -10.51 -16.06
N VAL A 322 -6.92 -11.54 -15.71
CA VAL A 322 -7.29 -12.44 -14.60
C VAL A 322 -7.21 -11.74 -13.24
N HIS A 323 -6.25 -10.83 -13.04
CA HIS A 323 -6.21 -9.98 -11.85
C HIS A 323 -7.45 -9.09 -11.76
N LEU A 324 -7.85 -8.42 -12.85
CA LEU A 324 -9.07 -7.62 -12.88
C LEU A 324 -10.34 -8.44 -12.58
N ALA A 325 -10.41 -9.69 -13.07
CA ALA A 325 -11.52 -10.59 -12.77
C ALA A 325 -11.61 -10.90 -11.26
N VAL A 326 -10.48 -11.12 -10.58
CA VAL A 326 -10.43 -11.30 -9.12
C VAL A 326 -10.87 -10.03 -8.39
N PHE A 327 -10.49 -8.84 -8.87
CA PHE A 327 -10.97 -7.58 -8.29
C PHE A 327 -12.48 -7.42 -8.42
N VAL A 328 -13.06 -7.77 -9.57
CA VAL A 328 -14.52 -7.76 -9.77
C VAL A 328 -15.19 -8.74 -8.81
N ALA A 329 -14.63 -9.94 -8.63
CA ALA A 329 -15.15 -10.91 -7.66
C ALA A 329 -15.10 -10.36 -6.22
N TYR A 330 -14.01 -9.70 -5.82
CA TYR A 330 -13.92 -9.00 -4.55
C TYR A 330 -14.97 -7.89 -4.40
N ALA A 331 -15.16 -7.06 -5.43
CA ALA A 331 -16.17 -6.02 -5.40
C ALA A 331 -17.59 -6.60 -5.24
N MET A 332 -17.85 -7.78 -5.81
CA MET A 332 -19.12 -8.50 -5.61
C MET A 332 -19.27 -9.02 -4.18
N THR A 333 -18.22 -9.56 -3.55
CA THR A 333 -18.30 -10.06 -2.16
C THR A 333 -18.52 -8.95 -1.14
N LEU A 334 -18.24 -7.69 -1.48
CA LEU A 334 -18.56 -6.58 -0.59
C LEU A 334 -20.07 -6.43 -0.37
N PHE A 335 -20.92 -6.82 -1.32
CA PHE A 335 -22.38 -6.67 -1.26
C PHE A 335 -23.14 -7.95 -0.91
N SER A 336 -22.42 -9.05 -0.63
CA SER A 336 -23.00 -10.38 -0.36
C SER A 336 -23.22 -10.66 1.11
#